data_AF-A0A7G1NAX4-F1
#
_entry.id   AF-A0A7G1NAX4-F1
#
_cell.length_a   1.000
_cell.length_b   1.000
_cell.length_c   1.000
_cell.angle_alpha   90.00
_cell.angle_beta   90.00
_cell.angle_gamma   90.00
#
_symmetry.space_group_name_H-M   'P 1'
#
loop_
_entity.id
_entity.type
_entity.pdbx_description
1 polymer ?
#
loop_
_entity_poly.entity_id
_entity_poly.type
_entity_poly.pdbx_seq_one_letter_code
_entity_poly.pdbx_strand_id
1 'polypeptide(L)' 'MDKRSLAQLAGRFRDAEARTEILRQELAAAIRQADVDGVAQKDICEATGYTRQQVRRIVKAVTESEVPPSSASGHNEGTP' A
#
# COMPACT_ATOMS: atom_id res chain seq x y z
N MET A 1 2.02 12.32 -31.23
CA MET A 1 1.44 12.58 -29.89
C MET A 1 1.82 13.99 -29.48
N ASP A 2 0.86 14.82 -29.11
CA ASP A 2 1.08 16.23 -28.76
C ASP A 2 1.03 16.47 -27.24
N LYS A 3 1.43 17.67 -26.81
CA LYS A 3 1.54 18.04 -25.38
C LYS A 3 0.24 17.85 -24.61
N ARG A 4 -0.92 18.13 -25.22
CA ARG A 4 -2.22 18.00 -24.54
C ARG A 4 -2.57 16.53 -24.31
N SER A 5 -2.35 15.69 -25.32
CA SER A 5 -2.55 14.25 -25.21
C SER A 5 -1.64 13.61 -24.15
N LEU A 6 -0.37 14.03 -24.07
CA LEU A 6 0.56 13.56 -23.05
C LEU A 6 0.13 13.98 -21.64
N ALA A 7 -0.30 15.23 -21.46
CA ALA A 7 -0.77 15.73 -20.16
C ALA A 7 -2.02 14.97 -19.67
N GLN A 8 -2.94 14.66 -20.58
CA GLN A 8 -4.14 13.88 -20.26
C GLN A 8 -3.80 12.44 -19.85
N LEU A 9 -2.88 11.79 -20.57
CA LEU A 9 -2.44 10.43 -20.23
C LEU A 9 -1.73 10.41 -18.87
N ALA A 10 -0.87 11.39 -18.59
CA ALA A 10 -0.19 11.51 -17.31
C ALA A 10 -1.16 11.75 -16.15
N GLY A 11 -2.23 12.53 -16.37
CA GLY A 11 -3.31 12.70 -15.40
C GLY A 11 -4.00 11.38 -15.07
N ARG A 12 -4.48 10.67 -16.11
CA ARG A 12 -5.13 9.37 -15.96
C ARG A 12 -4.26 8.34 -15.25
N PHE A 13 -2.95 8.36 -15.52
CA PHE A 13 -1.99 7.49 -14.87
C PHE A 13 -1.91 7.77 -13.37
N ARG A 14 -1.72 9.03 -12.95
CA ARG A 14 -1.69 9.39 -11.52
C ARG A 14 -3.00 9.06 -10.81
N ASP A 15 -4.15 9.28 -11.46
CA ASP A 15 -5.44 8.91 -10.91
C ASP A 15 -5.57 7.38 -10.73
N ALA A 16 -5.03 6.61 -11.67
CA ALA A 16 -4.98 5.16 -11.56
C ALA A 16 -4.01 4.71 -10.46
N GLU A 17 -2.86 5.36 -10.29
CA GLU A 17 -1.92 5.10 -9.19
C GLU A 17 -2.58 5.35 -7.84
N ALA A 18 -3.26 6.49 -7.66
CA ALA A 18 -3.96 6.83 -6.43
C ALA A 18 -5.04 5.78 -6.08
N ARG A 19 -5.85 5.38 -7.07
CA ARG A 19 -6.85 4.31 -6.87
C ARG A 19 -6.21 2.97 -6.57
N THR A 20 -5.10 2.64 -7.24
CA THR A 20 -4.37 1.38 -7.03
C THR A 20 -3.81 1.31 -5.61
N GLU A 21 -3.35 2.43 -5.06
CA GLU A 21 -2.85 2.48 -3.69
C GLU A 21 -3.96 2.21 -2.67
N ILE A 22 -5.14 2.81 -2.84
CA ILE A 22 -6.31 2.52 -1.99
C ILE A 22 -6.68 1.04 -2.08
N LEU A 23 -6.79 0.49 -3.29
CA LEU A 23 -7.13 -0.92 -3.51
C LEU A 23 -6.09 -1.87 -2.90
N ARG A 24 -4.80 -1.48 -2.89
CA ARG A 24 -3.75 -2.27 -2.25
C ARG A 24 -3.94 -2.36 -0.73
N GLN A 25 -4.35 -1.26 -0.10
CA GLN A 25 -4.64 -1.21 1.33
C GLN A 25 -5.88 -2.03 1.68
N GLU A 26 -6.95 -1.89 0.89
CA GLU A 26 -8.17 -2.69 1.03
C GLU A 26 -7.90 -4.19 0.87
N LEU A 27 -7.11 -4.57 -0.14
CA LEU A 27 -6.72 -5.96 -0.36
C LEU A 27 -5.91 -6.51 0.83
N ALA A 28 -4.96 -5.74 1.35
CA ALA A 28 -4.18 -6.15 2.51
C ALA A 28 -5.07 -6.35 3.75
N ALA A 29 -6.06 -5.46 3.97
CA ALA A 29 -7.02 -5.61 5.05
C ALA A 29 -7.90 -6.85 4.87
N ALA A 30 -8.40 -7.10 3.66
CA ALA A 30 -9.20 -8.28 3.35
C ALA A 30 -8.42 -9.59 3.55
N ILE A 31 -7.15 -9.63 3.16
CA ILE A 31 -6.27 -10.79 3.39
C ILE A 31 -6.10 -11.06 4.90
N ARG A 32 -5.86 -10.01 5.69
CA ARG A 32 -5.73 -10.16 7.15
C ARG A 32 -7.03 -10.64 7.78
N GLN A 33 -8.17 -10.11 7.33
CA GLN A 33 -9.47 -10.54 7.83
C GLN A 33 -9.73 -12.01 7.49
N ALA A 34 -9.43 -12.44 6.27
CA ALA A 34 -9.57 -13.85 5.87
C ALA A 34 -8.72 -14.79 6.74
N ASP A 35 -7.49 -14.38 7.08
CA ASP A 35 -6.63 -15.14 8.00
C ASP A 35 -7.24 -15.23 9.41
N VAL A 36 -7.78 -14.12 9.94
CA VAL A 36 -8.51 -14.09 11.22
C VAL A 36 -9.76 -14.98 11.21
N ASP A 37 -10.47 -15.01 10.09
CA ASP A 37 -11.68 -15.82 9.90
C ASP A 37 -11.35 -17.32 9.67
N GLY A 38 -10.07 -17.69 9.68
CA GLY A 38 -9.61 -19.07 9.54
C GLY A 38 -9.59 -19.59 8.10
N VAL A 39 -9.66 -18.71 7.10
CA VAL A 39 -9.50 -19.09 5.70
C VAL A 39 -8.08 -19.62 5.49
N ALA A 40 -7.96 -20.83 4.93
CA ALA A 40 -6.64 -21.42 4.75
C ALA A 40 -5.80 -20.56 3.79
N GLN A 41 -4.51 -20.39 4.10
CA GLN A 41 -3.57 -19.64 3.26
C GLN A 41 -3.54 -20.12 1.80
N LYS A 42 -3.82 -21.41 1.54
CA LYS A 42 -3.94 -21.96 0.18
C LYS A 42 -5.09 -21.28 -0.57
N ASP A 43 -6.25 -21.20 0.06
CA ASP A 43 -7.47 -20.66 -0.53
C ASP A 43 -7.35 -19.13 -0.71
N ILE A 44 -6.67 -18.45 0.22
CA ILE A 44 -6.31 -17.03 0.05
C ILE A 44 -5.47 -16.84 -1.22
N CYS A 45 -4.42 -17.65 -1.42
CA CYS A 45 -3.56 -17.53 -2.59
C CYS A 45 -4.31 -17.83 -3.90
N GLU A 46 -5.23 -18.80 -3.86
CA GLU A 46 -6.08 -19.17 -5.00
C GLU A 46 -7.06 -18.04 -5.35
N ALA A 47 -7.74 -17.47 -4.35
CA ALA A 47 -8.69 -16.38 -4.55
C ALA A 47 -8.03 -15.08 -5.05
N THR A 48 -6.84 -14.75 -4.55
CA THR A 48 -6.14 -13.53 -4.97
C THR A 48 -5.30 -13.71 -6.24
N GLY A 49 -5.07 -14.95 -6.69
CA GLY A 49 -4.15 -15.26 -7.79
C GLY A 49 -2.68 -14.93 -7.49
N TYR A 50 -2.33 -14.77 -6.21
CA TYR A 50 -0.97 -14.40 -5.78
C TYR A 50 -0.26 -15.56 -5.12
N THR A 51 1.06 -15.59 -5.27
CA THR A 51 1.90 -16.50 -4.50
C THR A 51 1.89 -16.12 -3.01
N ARG A 52 2.17 -17.09 -2.14
CA ARG A 52 2.34 -16.85 -0.69
C ARG A 52 3.32 -15.72 -0.38
N GLN A 53 4.41 -15.62 -1.15
CA GLN A 53 5.39 -14.56 -0.96
C GLN A 53 4.82 -13.18 -1.32
N GLN A 54 4.05 -13.08 -2.42
CA GLN A 54 3.40 -11.83 -2.81
C GLN A 54 2.34 -11.42 -1.79
N VAL A 55 1.49 -12.35 -1.33
CA VAL A 55 0.52 -12.11 -0.26
C VAL A 55 1.20 -11.54 0.99
N ARG A 56 2.31 -12.16 1.43
CA ARG A 56 3.08 -11.67 2.56
C ARG A 56 3.64 -10.26 2.35
N ARG A 57 4.11 -9.92 1.15
CA ARG A 57 4.62 -8.58 0.83
C ARG A 57 3.49 -7.53 0.85
N ILE A 58 2.32 -7.85 0.28
CA ILE A 58 1.16 -6.96 0.26
C ILE A 58 0.71 -6.63 1.69
N VAL A 59 0.57 -7.63 2.54
CA VAL A 59 0.13 -7.43 3.93
C VAL A 59 1.15 -6.59 4.72
N LYS A 60 2.46 -6.83 4.54
CA LYS A 60 3.53 -6.12 5.25
C LYS A 60 3.70 -4.66 4.81
N ALA A 61 3.64 -4.39 3.51
CA ALA A 61 3.86 -3.05 2.97
C ALA A 61 2.86 -2.03 3.52
N VAL A 62 1.64 -2.46 3.80
CA VAL A 62 0.59 -1.57 4.36
C VAL A 62 0.86 -1.23 5.83
N THR A 63 1.36 -2.18 6.62
CA THR A 63 1.71 -1.94 8.04
C THR A 63 2.92 -1.00 8.22
N GLU A 64 3.84 -0.96 7.25
CA GLU A 64 5.00 -0.06 7.32
C GLU A 64 4.66 1.39 6.92
N SER A 65 3.64 1.60 6.09
CA SER A 65 3.16 2.93 5.67
C SER A 65 2.40 3.70 6.76
N GLU A 66 1.96 3.05 7.85
CA GLU A 66 1.27 3.69 8.98
C GLU A 66 2.23 4.28 10.04
N VAL A 67 3.55 4.07 9.92
CA VAL A 67 4.53 4.67 10.82
C VAL A 67 5.07 5.95 10.17
N PRO A 68 4.57 7.16 10.53
CA PRO A 68 5.30 8.38 10.20
C PRO A 68 6.69 8.29 10.84
N PRO A 69 7.76 8.82 10.20
CA PRO A 69 9.04 8.94 10.87
C PRO A 69 8.81 9.75 12.14
N SER A 70 8.86 9.06 13.29
CA SER A 70 8.79 9.65 14.61
C SER A 70 9.72 10.84 14.61
N SER A 71 9.12 12.03 14.69
CA SER A 71 9.85 13.28 14.73
C SER A 71 10.78 13.19 15.92
N ALA A 72 12.07 13.03 15.65
CA ALA A 72 13.09 13.13 16.68
C ALA A 72 12.99 14.54 17.26
N SER A 73 12.37 14.61 18.44
CA SER A 73 12.26 15.77 19.31
C SER A 73 13.60 16.47 19.45
N GLY A 74 13.51 17.80 19.51
CA GLY A 74 14.65 18.69 19.52
C GLY A 74 15.57 18.55 20.73
N HIS A 75 16.79 19.02 20.50
CA HIS A 75 17.52 19.80 21.48
C HIS A 75 18.09 21.00 20.75
N ASN A 76 17.34 22.09 20.79
CA ASN A 76 17.83 23.42 20.47
C ASN A 76 18.18 24.04 21.82
N GLU A 77 19.41 23.87 22.28
CA GLU A 77 19.92 24.61 23.42
C GLU A 77 20.81 25.73 22.90
N GLY A 78 20.16 26.85 22.59
CA GLY A 78 20.78 28.17 22.66
C GLY A 78 20.83 28.61 24.13
N THR A 79 22.03 28.95 24.61
CA THR A 79 22.48 30.33 24.97
C THR A 79 22.68 30.37 26.50
N PRO A 80 23.58 31.17 27.12
CA PRO A 80 24.06 32.51 26.74
C PRO A 80 25.39 32.58 25.98
#